data_AF-A0A8J3BDN2-F1
#
_entry.id   AF-A0A8J3BDN2-F1
#
_cell.length_a   1.000
_cell.length_b   1.000
_cell.length_c   1.000
_cell.angle_alpha   90.00
_cell.angle_beta   90.00
_cell.angle_gamma   90.00
#
_symmetry.space_group_name_H-M   'P 1'
#
loop_
_entity.id
_entity.type
_entity.pdbx_description
1 polymer ?
#
loop_
_entity_poly.entity_id
_entity_poly.type
_entity_poly.pdbx_seq_one_letter_code
_entity_poly.pdbx_strand_id
1 'polypeptide(L)'
;MKKNTIAILLTVLFMALISAPSIIVAIDDSVDTSIFYGITEEESQTFKLTLTKGFSELENFFVSPNKQYSGYQHKTYPKPHLNLISPPPELRIL
;
A
#
# COMPACT_ATOMS: atom_id res chain seq x y z
N MET A 1 -43.68 -11.52 4.07
CA MET A 1 -42.57 -11.70 3.09
C MET A 1 -41.77 -10.42 2.77
N LYS A 2 -42.28 -9.19 3.01
CA LYS A 2 -41.55 -7.94 2.71
C LYS A 2 -40.30 -7.64 3.56
N LYS A 3 -40.27 -8.07 4.84
CA LYS A 3 -39.10 -7.86 5.74
C LYS A 3 -37.82 -8.51 5.24
N ASN A 4 -37.93 -9.69 4.63
CA ASN A 4 -36.77 -10.45 4.17
C ASN A 4 -36.21 -9.89 2.85
N THR A 5 -37.05 -9.25 2.03
CA THR A 5 -36.62 -8.62 0.77
C THR A 5 -35.60 -7.51 1.01
N ILE A 6 -35.82 -6.68 2.04
CA ILE A 6 -34.88 -5.61 2.41
C ILE A 6 -33.55 -6.20 2.91
N ALA A 7 -33.61 -7.26 3.73
CA ALA A 7 -32.41 -7.94 4.19
C ALA A 7 -31.61 -8.56 3.03
N ILE A 8 -32.28 -9.20 2.07
CA ILE A 8 -31.66 -9.78 0.87
C ILE A 8 -31.05 -8.70 -0.02
N LEU A 9 -31.77 -7.60 -0.26
CA LEU A 9 -31.25 -6.48 -1.05
C LEU A 9 -29.98 -5.91 -0.41
N LEU A 10 -30.02 -5.66 0.89
CA LEU A 10 -28.89 -5.11 1.62
C LEU A 10 -27.70 -6.06 1.63
N THR A 11 -27.91 -7.37 1.80
CA THR A 11 -26.84 -8.37 1.72
C THR A 11 -26.22 -8.46 0.32
N VAL A 12 -27.04 -8.46 -0.75
CA VAL A 12 -26.53 -8.45 -2.13
C VAL A 12 -25.75 -7.17 -2.41
N LEU A 13 -26.24 -6.01 -1.94
CA LEU A 13 -25.54 -4.73 -2.09
C LEU A 13 -24.18 -4.74 -1.39
N PHE A 14 -24.13 -5.20 -0.13
CA PHE A 14 -22.87 -5.31 0.60
C PHE A 14 -21.93 -6.32 -0.04
N MET A 15 -22.43 -7.47 -0.48
CA MET A 15 -21.63 -8.48 -1.16
C MET A 15 -21.03 -7.96 -2.47
N ALA A 16 -21.79 -7.18 -3.24
CA ALA A 16 -21.29 -6.53 -4.45
C ALA A 16 -20.20 -5.49 -4.14
N LEU A 17 -20.36 -4.71 -3.05
CA LEU A 17 -19.40 -3.68 -2.67
C LEU A 17 -18.07 -4.26 -2.19
N ILE A 18 -18.11 -5.28 -1.34
CA ILE A 18 -16.88 -5.91 -0.79
C ILE A 18 -16.15 -6.79 -1.82
N SER A 19 -16.84 -7.28 -2.85
CA SER A 19 -16.23 -8.14 -3.88
C SER A 19 -15.54 -7.34 -5.00
N ALA A 20 -15.74 -6.03 -5.08
CA ALA A 20 -15.14 -5.17 -6.10
C ALA A 20 -13.60 -5.34 -6.22
N PRO A 21 -12.78 -5.18 -5.15
CA PRO A 21 -11.33 -5.39 -5.27
C PRO A 21 -10.97 -6.84 -5.65
N SER A 22 -11.73 -7.83 -5.21
CA SER A 22 -11.48 -9.24 -5.56
C SER A 22 -11.73 -9.52 -7.04
N ILE A 23 -12.78 -8.94 -7.63
CA ILE A 23 -13.10 -9.10 -9.05
C ILE A 23 -12.05 -8.39 -9.91
N ILE A 24 -11.60 -7.19 -9.51
CA ILE A 24 -10.57 -6.43 -10.23
C ILE A 24 -9.27 -7.23 -10.31
N VAL A 25 -8.77 -7.74 -9.18
CA VAL A 25 -7.55 -8.57 -9.12
C VAL A 25 -7.70 -9.88 -9.90
N ALA A 26 -8.90 -10.45 -9.96
CA ALA A 26 -9.15 -11.69 -10.72
C ALA A 26 -9.12 -11.49 -12.24
N ILE A 27 -9.42 -10.27 -12.72
CA ILE A 27 -9.40 -9.93 -14.15
C ILE A 27 -8.02 -9.45 -14.57
N ASP A 28 -7.37 -8.62 -13.76
CA ASP A 28 -6.10 -7.98 -14.07
C ASP A 28 -5.28 -7.79 -12.78
N ASP A 29 -4.14 -8.48 -12.70
CA ASP A 29 -3.22 -8.44 -11.56
C ASP A 29 -2.30 -7.21 -11.56
N SER A 30 -2.30 -6.41 -12.64
CA SER A 30 -1.51 -5.19 -12.74
C SER A 30 -2.18 -3.97 -12.10
N VAL A 31 -3.48 -4.06 -11.80
CA VAL A 31 -4.26 -2.96 -11.22
C VAL A 31 -4.01 -2.85 -9.72
N ASP A 32 -3.61 -1.67 -9.25
CA ASP A 32 -3.41 -1.40 -7.84
C ASP A 32 -4.74 -1.29 -7.08
N THR A 33 -5.01 -2.24 -6.18
CA THR A 33 -6.19 -2.24 -5.31
C THR A 33 -5.91 -1.76 -3.88
N SER A 34 -4.69 -1.29 -3.57
CA SER A 34 -4.30 -0.82 -2.23
C SER A 34 -5.19 0.30 -1.70
N ILE A 35 -5.69 1.17 -2.60
CA ILE A 35 -6.59 2.28 -2.30
C ILE A 35 -7.87 1.80 -1.58
N PHE A 36 -8.42 0.64 -1.96
CA PHE A 36 -9.63 0.10 -1.33
C PHE A 36 -9.41 -0.28 0.14
N TYR A 37 -8.17 -0.66 0.51
CA TYR A 37 -7.81 -1.04 1.88
C TYR A 37 -7.33 0.16 2.71
N GLY A 38 -6.75 1.18 2.07
CA GLY A 38 -6.29 2.40 2.75
C GLY A 38 -7.42 3.31 3.24
N ILE A 39 -8.60 3.28 2.62
CA ILE A 39 -9.74 4.15 3.02
C ILE A 39 -10.25 3.83 4.43
N THR A 40 -10.09 2.58 4.89
CA THR A 40 -10.53 2.14 6.23
C THR A 40 -9.46 2.29 7.30
N GLU A 41 -8.22 2.59 6.92
CA GLU A 41 -7.12 2.79 7.85
C GLU A 41 -7.25 4.18 8.49
N GLU A 42 -7.33 4.25 9.81
CA GLU A 42 -7.46 5.49 10.60
C GLU A 42 -6.14 6.28 10.65
N GLU A 43 -5.26 6.12 9.66
CA GLU A 43 -4.23 7.10 9.41
C GLU A 43 -4.84 8.17 8.51
N SER A 44 -5.03 9.36 9.07
CA SER A 44 -5.30 10.57 8.28
C SER A 44 -4.06 10.93 7.46
N GLN A 45 -3.73 10.08 6.50
CA GLN A 45 -2.77 10.41 5.46
C GLN A 45 -3.46 11.49 4.63
N THR A 46 -3.12 12.75 4.93
CA THR A 46 -3.20 13.82 3.94
C THR A 46 -2.81 13.21 2.62
N PHE A 47 -3.78 13.07 1.70
CA PHE A 47 -3.53 12.57 0.35
C PHE A 47 -2.34 13.40 -0.17
N LYS A 48 -1.13 12.85 -0.07
CA LYS A 48 -0.01 13.29 -0.89
C LYS A 48 -0.34 12.73 -2.26
N LEU A 49 -1.40 13.28 -2.86
CA LEU A 49 -1.42 13.54 -4.28
C LEU A 49 -0.15 14.34 -4.50
N THR A 50 0.94 13.64 -4.79
CA THR A 50 1.91 14.11 -5.77
C THR A 50 1.14 14.27 -7.07
N LEU A 51 0.29 15.31 -7.10
CA LEU A 51 -0.08 16.01 -8.30
C LEU A 51 1.28 16.46 -8.83
N THR A 52 1.87 15.64 -9.69
CA THR A 52 3.03 16.01 -10.47
C THR A 52 2.61 17.24 -11.26
N LYS A 53 2.91 18.39 -10.67
CA LYS A 53 2.81 19.70 -11.27
C LYS A 53 3.85 19.70 -12.39
N GLY A 54 3.45 19.27 -13.58
CA GLY A 54 4.40 19.08 -14.66
C GLY A 54 3.79 18.45 -15.90
N PHE A 55 2.76 19.08 -16.45
CA PHE A 55 2.50 19.00 -17.90
C PHE A 55 3.68 19.65 -18.64
N SER A 56 4.82 18.95 -18.73
CA SER A 56 5.96 19.32 -19.60
C SER A 56 7.12 18.37 -19.33
N GLU A 57 7.06 17.17 -19.90
CA GLU A 57 8.20 16.42 -20.49
C GLU A 57 7.71 15.03 -20.86
N LEU A 58 7.05 14.96 -22.02
CA LEU A 58 6.70 13.74 -22.74
C LEU A 58 7.90 13.15 -23.48
N GLU A 59 9.11 13.23 -22.95
CA GLU A 59 10.29 12.64 -23.58
C GLU A 59 11.10 11.80 -22.61
N ASN A 60 11.26 10.53 -22.98
CA ASN A 60 12.19 9.54 -22.43
C ASN A 60 11.71 8.71 -21.23
N PHE A 61 10.52 8.13 -21.32
CA PHE A 61 10.19 6.90 -20.60
C PHE A 61 10.67 5.66 -21.38
N PHE A 62 11.99 5.53 -21.60
CA PHE A 62 12.58 4.22 -21.88
C PHE A 62 12.83 3.52 -20.55
N VAL A 63 11.80 2.86 -20.04
CA VAL A 63 11.96 1.84 -18.99
C VAL A 63 12.66 0.66 -19.66
N SER A 64 13.97 0.59 -19.51
CA SER A 64 14.68 -0.67 -19.71
C SER A 64 14.03 -1.70 -18.78
N PRO A 65 13.65 -2.89 -19.26
CA PRO A 65 13.12 -3.94 -18.41
C PRO A 65 14.25 -4.48 -17.55
N ASN A 66 14.63 -3.74 -16.51
CA ASN A 66 15.52 -4.27 -15.50
C ASN A 66 14.70 -5.30 -14.75
N LYS A 67 14.94 -6.58 -15.05
CA LYS A 67 14.47 -7.71 -14.24
C LYS A 67 14.94 -7.45 -12.81
N GLN A 68 14.07 -6.86 -12.00
CA GLN A 68 14.29 -6.81 -10.56
C GLN A 68 14.16 -8.25 -10.07
N TYR A 69 15.30 -8.90 -9.92
CA TYR A 69 15.39 -10.13 -9.15
C TYR A 69 15.10 -9.75 -7.70
N SER A 70 13.84 -9.85 -7.28
CA SER A 70 13.45 -9.84 -5.88
C SER A 70 13.91 -11.14 -5.24
N GLY A 71 15.23 -11.31 -5.11
CA GLY A 71 15.82 -12.42 -4.39
C GLY A 71 15.61 -12.23 -2.90
N TYR A 72 15.27 -13.30 -2.20
CA TYR A 72 15.29 -13.33 -0.74
C TYR A 72 16.72 -13.06 -0.25
N GLN A 73 16.97 -11.86 0.30
CA GLN A 73 18.23 -11.53 0.95
C GLN A 73 18.07 -11.66 2.47
N HIS A 74 18.60 -12.77 3.01
CA HIS A 74 18.63 -13.00 4.45
C HIS A 74 19.93 -12.49 5.04
N LYS A 75 19.85 -11.50 5.94
CA LYS A 75 20.93 -11.09 6.83
C LYS A 75 22.24 -10.65 6.14
N THR A 76 22.18 -10.11 4.91
CA THR A 76 23.35 -9.55 4.21
C THR A 76 23.63 -8.09 4.59
N TYR A 77 23.11 -7.62 5.72
CA TYR A 77 23.29 -6.24 6.16
C TYR A 77 24.65 -6.07 6.84
N PRO A 78 25.39 -4.98 6.55
CA PRO A 78 26.56 -4.63 7.33
C PRO A 78 26.15 -4.38 8.79
N LYS A 79 27.03 -4.75 9.73
CA LYS A 79 26.78 -4.51 11.16
C LYS A 79 26.53 -3.00 11.38
N PRO A 80 25.35 -2.58 11.86
CA PRO A 80 25.10 -1.17 12.09
C PRO A 80 26.01 -0.67 13.22
N HIS A 81 26.53 0.54 13.08
CA HIS A 81 27.27 1.21 14.16
C HIS A 81 26.27 1.69 15.22
N LEU A 82 25.82 0.77 16.09
CA LEU A 82 24.84 1.03 17.14
C LEU A 82 25.20 2.22 18.03
N ASN A 83 26.50 2.47 18.24
CA ASN A 83 26.97 3.61 19.03
C ASN A 83 26.63 4.98 18.41
N LEU A 84 26.29 5.04 17.11
CA LEU A 84 25.95 6.26 16.40
C LEU A 84 24.43 6.55 16.40
N ILE A 85 23.63 5.48 16.31
CA ILE A 85 22.16 5.58 16.19
C ILE A 85 21.49 5.46 17.57
N SER A 86 22.12 4.73 18.48
CA SER A 86 21.66 4.51 19.84
C SER A 86 22.87 4.56 20.80
N PRO A 87 23.44 5.75 21.03
CA PRO A 87 24.51 5.87 22.01
C PRO A 87 24.03 5.33 23.36
N PRO A 88 24.89 4.62 24.12
CA PRO A 88 24.50 4.09 25.41
C PRO A 88 24.07 5.23 26.33
N PRO A 89 23.05 5.01 27.19
CA PRO A 89 22.62 6.02 28.14
C PRO A 89 23.78 6.45 29.04
N GLU A 90 23.89 7.75 29.30
CA GLU A 90 24.86 8.28 30.27
C GLU A 90 24.58 7.65 31.63
N LEU A 91 25.42 6.71 32.06
CA LEU A 91 25.38 6.18 33.42
C LEU A 91 25.81 7.28 34.39
N ARG A 92 24.86 8.13 34.80
CA ARG A 92 25.03 9.00 35.96
C ARG A 92 24.77 8.18 37.22
N ILE A 93 25.80 7.44 37.64
CA ILE A 93 25.88 6.91 39.01
C ILE A 93 26.57 7.99 39.84
N LEU A 94 25.77 8.90 40.42
CA LEU A 94 26.11 9.73 41.60
C LEU A 94 24.82 10.09 42.33
#